data_AF-T5A0G7-F1
#
_entry.id   AF-T5A0G7-F1
#
_cell.length_a   1.000
_cell.length_b   1.000
_cell.length_c   1.000
_cell.angle_alpha   90.00
_cell.angle_beta   90.00
_cell.angle_gamma   90.00
#
_symmetry.space_group_name_H-M   'P 1'
#
loop_
_entity.id
_entity.type
_entity.pdbx_description
1 polymer ?
#
loop_
_entity_poly.entity_id
_entity_poly.type
_entity_poly.pdbx_seq_one_letter_code
_entity_poly.pdbx_strand_id
1 'polypeptide(L)'
;MAPVDRTSHEQVEQQLKDIIQDLYQVMVQVTTYDAAGRPSRDVLSSEVKTLSRSLQTLYVSASSPHSTLPSVPPELLEYVENGRNPDIYTREFVELVRRGNQLMRGKMTAFGSFADVLARDMSSALPELRGDVTKVLEATGGGGGRVGAAERRNGEA
;
A
#
# COMPACT_ATOMS: atom_id res chain seq x y z
N MET A 1 6.80 0.29 -6.49
CA MET A 1 6.07 1.55 -6.75
C MET A 1 6.82 2.30 -7.82
N ALA A 2 6.13 2.79 -8.85
CA ALA A 2 6.75 3.68 -9.83
C ALA A 2 7.19 4.98 -9.12
N PRO A 3 8.30 5.61 -9.54
CA PRO A 3 8.73 6.87 -8.96
C PRO A 3 7.66 7.94 -9.24
N VAL A 4 7.12 8.52 -8.17
CA VAL A 4 6.29 9.73 -8.24
C VAL A 4 7.17 10.85 -8.78
N ASP A 5 6.67 11.64 -9.73
CA ASP A 5 7.36 12.86 -10.15
C ASP A 5 7.42 13.81 -8.94
N ARG A 6 8.61 13.89 -8.33
CA ARG A 6 8.81 14.53 -7.03
C ARG A 6 8.44 16.00 -7.08
N THR A 7 8.64 16.63 -8.23
CA THR A 7 8.38 18.05 -8.44
C THR A 7 6.89 18.38 -8.36
N SER A 8 6.00 17.54 -8.90
CA SER A 8 4.56 17.79 -8.80
C SER A 8 4.03 17.56 -7.38
N HIS A 9 4.57 16.58 -6.66
CA HIS A 9 4.19 16.30 -5.28
C HIS A 9 4.61 17.43 -4.34
N GLU A 10 5.88 17.86 -4.41
CA GLU A 10 6.42 18.95 -3.58
C GLU A 10 5.66 20.27 -3.82
N GLN A 11 5.29 20.55 -5.08
CA GLN A 11 4.50 21.74 -5.42
C GLN A 11 3.11 21.72 -4.75
N VAL A 12 2.38 20.61 -4.87
CA VAL A 12 1.04 20.47 -4.27
C VAL A 12 1.13 20.52 -2.73
N GLU A 13 2.15 19.90 -2.14
CA GLU A 13 2.40 19.95 -0.71
C GLU A 13 2.65 21.39 -0.23
N GLN A 14 3.47 22.16 -0.96
CA GLN A 14 3.73 23.56 -0.61
C GLN A 14 2.46 24.42 -0.71
N GLN A 15 1.67 24.26 -1.77
CA GLN A 15 0.39 24.96 -1.93
C GLN A 15 -0.58 24.64 -0.79
N LEU A 16 -0.60 23.40 -0.30
CA LEU A 16 -1.42 23.01 0.84
C LEU A 16 -0.96 23.69 2.14
N LYS A 17 0.36 23.79 2.37
CA LYS A 17 0.92 24.54 3.50
C LYS A 17 0.56 26.02 3.45
N ASP A 18 0.64 26.62 2.26
CA ASP A 18 0.27 28.02 2.05
C ASP A 18 -1.23 28.25 2.37
N ILE A 19 -2.11 27.34 1.96
CA ILE A 19 -3.54 27.40 2.31
C ILE A 19 -3.78 27.30 3.83
N ILE A 20 -3.06 26.42 4.52
CA ILE A 20 -3.15 26.32 5.99
C ILE A 20 -2.74 27.66 6.62
N GLN A 21 -1.66 28.27 6.12
CA GLN A 21 -1.20 29.58 6.58
C GLN A 21 -2.23 30.68 6.31
N ASP A 22 -2.84 30.72 5.12
CA ASP A 22 -3.92 31.65 4.77
C ASP A 22 -5.11 31.51 5.74
N LEU A 23 -5.50 30.28 6.08
CA LEU A 23 -6.58 30.01 7.06
C LEU A 23 -6.24 30.53 8.46
N TYR A 24 -5.01 30.33 8.92
CA TYR A 24 -4.55 30.89 10.20
C TYR A 24 -4.54 32.42 10.18
N GLN A 25 -4.10 33.03 9.08
CA GLN A 25 -4.06 34.48 8.95
C GLN A 25 -5.47 35.08 8.97
N VAL A 26 -6.43 34.47 8.26
CA VAL A 26 -7.85 34.85 8.32
C VAL A 26 -8.39 34.72 9.74
N MET A 27 -8.10 33.61 10.45
CA MET A 27 -8.53 33.40 11.83
C MET A 27 -8.04 34.52 12.77
N VAL A 28 -6.77 34.91 12.67
CA VAL A 28 -6.19 35.99 13.46
C VAL A 28 -6.89 37.32 13.14
N GLN A 29 -7.05 37.66 11.86
CA GLN A 29 -7.69 38.92 11.44
C GLN A 29 -9.14 39.02 11.91
N VAL A 30 -9.89 37.91 11.89
CA VAL A 30 -11.25 37.85 12.40
C VAL A 30 -11.28 38.03 13.93
N THR A 31 -10.33 37.44 14.65
CA THR A 31 -10.25 37.55 16.12
C THR A 31 -9.94 38.98 16.56
N THR A 32 -9.14 39.72 15.79
CA THR A 32 -8.77 41.11 16.06
C THR A 32 -9.57 42.12 15.24
N TYR A 33 -10.73 41.73 14.72
CA TYR A 33 -11.50 42.57 13.81
C TYR A 33 -11.89 43.90 14.46
N ASP A 34 -11.47 45.00 13.83
CA ASP A 34 -11.62 46.38 14.27
C ASP A 34 -11.13 46.64 15.71
N ALA A 35 -10.22 45.80 16.20
CA ALA A 35 -9.53 46.03 17.46
C ALA A 35 -8.76 47.36 17.41
N ALA A 36 -8.85 48.14 18.49
CA ALA A 36 -8.25 49.47 18.61
C ALA A 36 -8.72 50.51 17.57
N GLY A 37 -9.89 50.32 16.95
CA GLY A 37 -10.51 51.33 16.06
C GLY A 37 -9.82 51.49 14.70
N ARG A 38 -8.95 50.54 14.31
CA ARG A 38 -8.36 50.49 12.97
C ARG A 38 -9.28 49.70 12.05
N PRO A 39 -9.74 50.27 10.92
CA PRO A 39 -10.58 49.54 9.98
C PRO A 39 -9.79 48.37 9.37
N SER A 40 -10.23 47.15 9.68
CA SER A 40 -9.57 45.89 9.27
C SER A 40 -10.29 45.18 8.12
N ARG A 41 -11.44 45.74 7.69
CA ARG A 41 -12.30 45.20 6.63
C ARG A 41 -11.57 44.94 5.31
N ASP A 42 -10.77 45.90 4.83
CA ASP A 42 -10.10 45.78 3.53
C ASP A 42 -9.00 44.71 3.57
N VAL A 43 -8.29 44.60 4.71
CA VAL A 43 -7.29 43.55 4.94
C VAL A 43 -7.96 42.19 4.95
N LEU A 44 -9.03 42.00 5.73
CA LEU A 44 -9.78 40.74 5.75
C LEU A 44 -10.31 40.37 4.36
N SER A 45 -10.82 41.35 3.59
CA SER A 45 -11.26 41.12 2.21
C SER A 45 -10.11 40.66 1.32
N SER A 46 -8.91 41.23 1.47
CA SER A 46 -7.75 40.78 0.72
C SER A 46 -7.32 39.36 1.10
N GLU A 47 -7.32 39.00 2.38
CA GLU A 47 -6.95 37.65 2.86
C GLU A 47 -7.90 36.59 2.33
N VAL A 48 -9.21 36.85 2.37
CA VAL A 48 -10.21 35.92 1.81
C VAL A 48 -10.03 35.74 0.30
N LYS A 49 -9.69 36.81 -0.43
CA LYS A 49 -9.37 36.73 -1.86
C LYS A 49 -8.06 35.98 -2.12
N THR A 50 -7.08 36.08 -1.24
CA THR A 50 -5.83 35.30 -1.32
C THR A 50 -6.13 33.82 -1.10
N LEU A 51 -6.82 33.46 -0.03
CA LEU A 51 -7.25 32.07 0.24
C LEU A 51 -8.03 31.47 -0.94
N SER A 52 -8.96 32.22 -1.52
CA SER A 52 -9.72 31.76 -2.69
C SER A 52 -8.82 31.46 -3.90
N ARG A 53 -7.81 32.30 -4.16
CA ARG A 53 -6.83 32.08 -5.24
C ARG A 53 -5.89 30.91 -4.93
N SER A 54 -5.47 30.73 -3.69
CA SER A 54 -4.65 29.61 -3.24
C SER A 54 -5.39 28.28 -3.47
N LEU A 55 -6.67 28.19 -3.08
CA LEU A 55 -7.52 27.01 -3.32
C LEU A 55 -7.71 26.70 -4.82
N GLN A 56 -7.94 27.72 -5.65
CA GLN A 56 -8.04 27.55 -7.10
C GLN A 56 -6.71 27.05 -7.70
N THR A 57 -5.59 27.59 -7.24
CA THR A 57 -4.25 27.20 -7.70
C THR A 57 -3.95 25.74 -7.34
N LEU A 58 -4.31 25.32 -6.12
CA LEU A 58 -4.20 23.92 -5.70
C LEU A 58 -5.06 23.00 -6.58
N TYR A 59 -6.31 23.37 -6.84
CA TYR A 59 -7.21 22.57 -7.67
C TYR A 59 -6.66 22.34 -9.08
N VAL A 60 -6.16 23.40 -9.73
CA VAL A 60 -5.56 23.33 -11.06
C VAL A 60 -4.29 22.47 -11.05
N SER A 61 -3.45 22.62 -10.03
CA SER A 61 -2.19 21.87 -9.91
C SER A 61 -2.44 20.38 -9.65
N ALA A 62 -3.39 20.05 -8.77
CA ALA A 62 -3.75 18.68 -8.42
C ALA A 62 -4.53 17.96 -9.53
N SER A 63 -5.35 18.69 -10.30
CA SER A 63 -6.15 18.12 -11.41
C SER A 63 -5.41 18.13 -12.75
N SER A 64 -4.17 18.62 -12.78
CA SER A 64 -3.37 18.67 -14.01
C SER A 64 -3.08 17.25 -14.50
N PRO A 65 -3.25 16.95 -15.81
CA PRO A 65 -2.90 15.65 -16.38
C PRO A 65 -1.40 15.35 -16.32
N HIS A 66 -0.57 16.37 -16.07
CA HIS A 66 0.87 16.24 -15.85
C HIS A 66 1.24 16.03 -14.38
N SER A 67 0.26 16.15 -13.46
CA SER A 67 0.46 15.86 -12.04
C SER A 67 0.34 14.37 -11.81
N THR A 68 1.46 13.70 -11.53
CA THR A 68 1.45 12.28 -11.20
C THR A 68 1.30 12.13 -9.69
N LEU A 69 0.07 12.25 -9.19
CA LEU A 69 -0.21 11.96 -7.78
C LEU A 69 -0.34 10.45 -7.56
N PRO A 70 0.15 9.91 -6.43
CA PRO A 70 -0.01 8.49 -6.13
C PRO A 70 -1.47 8.13 -5.89
N SER A 71 -1.87 6.93 -6.32
CA SER A 71 -3.17 6.38 -5.98
C SER A 71 -3.22 6.06 -4.49
N VAL A 72 -4.22 6.61 -3.80
CA VAL A 72 -4.44 6.37 -2.37
C VAL A 72 -5.58 5.36 -2.20
N PRO A 73 -5.36 4.24 -1.49
CA PRO A 73 -6.43 3.32 -1.09
C PRO A 73 -7.55 4.02 -0.32
N PRO A 74 -8.84 3.69 -0.56
CA PRO A 74 -9.94 4.32 0.16
C PRO A 74 -9.91 4.03 1.66
N GLU A 75 -9.37 2.88 2.09
CA GLU A 75 -9.23 2.55 3.51
C GLU A 75 -8.23 3.49 4.21
N LEU A 76 -7.22 3.99 3.50
CA LEU A 76 -6.29 4.98 4.04
C LEU A 76 -6.97 6.34 4.29
N LEU A 77 -7.98 6.69 3.49
CA LEU A 77 -8.75 7.92 3.70
C LEU A 77 -9.52 7.86 5.03
N GLU A 78 -10.15 6.73 5.33
CA GLU A 78 -10.87 6.50 6.60
C GLU A 78 -9.95 6.63 7.82
N TYR A 79 -8.69 6.22 7.71
CA TYR A 79 -7.70 6.41 8.78
C TYR A 79 -7.46 7.90 9.05
N VAL A 80 -7.27 8.70 7.99
CA VAL A 80 -7.01 10.14 8.10
C VAL A 80 -8.24 10.88 8.60
N GLU A 81 -9.44 10.55 8.10
CA GLU A 81 -10.71 11.16 8.54
C GLU A 81 -10.97 10.96 10.04
N ASN A 82 -10.61 9.79 10.57
CA ASN A 82 -10.72 9.48 11.99
C ASN A 82 -9.54 10.02 12.83
N GLY A 83 -8.60 10.75 12.23
CA GLY A 83 -7.41 11.28 12.92
C GLY A 83 -6.39 10.22 13.33
N ARG A 84 -6.45 9.02 12.74
CA ARG A 84 -5.50 7.93 12.98
C ARG A 84 -4.28 8.08 12.07
N ASN A 85 -3.10 7.72 12.58
CA ASN A 85 -1.87 7.75 11.78
C ASN A 85 -1.97 6.77 10.58
N PRO A 86 -1.88 7.24 9.32
CA PRO A 86 -1.96 6.39 8.13
C PRO A 86 -0.83 5.35 8.03
N ASP A 87 0.31 5.55 8.69
CA ASP A 87 1.40 4.57 8.73
C ASP A 87 0.98 3.23 9.35
N ILE A 88 -0.04 3.26 10.22
CA ILE A 88 -0.56 2.05 10.84
C ILE A 88 -1.23 1.14 9.80
N TYR A 89 -1.96 1.70 8.83
CA TYR A 89 -2.53 0.90 7.74
C TYR A 89 -1.43 0.21 6.94
N THR A 90 -0.38 0.93 6.58
CA THR A 90 0.74 0.36 5.82
C THR A 90 1.42 -0.77 6.61
N ARG A 91 1.61 -0.58 7.92
CA ARG A 91 2.12 -1.62 8.80
C ARG A 91 1.21 -2.84 8.86
N GLU A 92 -0.09 -2.64 9.12
CA GLU A 92 -1.09 -3.72 9.18
C GLU A 92 -1.18 -4.48 7.86
N PHE A 93 -1.09 -3.78 6.72
CA PHE A 93 -1.08 -4.38 5.40
C PHE A 93 0.14 -5.29 5.20
N VAL A 94 1.33 -4.82 5.55
CA VAL A 94 2.55 -5.65 5.48
C VAL A 94 2.47 -6.85 6.41
N GLU A 95 1.95 -6.67 7.63
CA GLU A 95 1.72 -7.77 8.57
C GLU A 95 0.72 -8.80 8.03
N LEU A 96 -0.37 -8.34 7.40
CA LEU A 96 -1.37 -9.19 6.76
C LEU A 96 -0.78 -9.99 5.60
N VAL A 97 -0.03 -9.33 4.70
CA VAL A 97 0.63 -9.99 3.56
C VAL A 97 1.63 -11.03 4.05
N ARG A 98 2.43 -10.70 5.06
CA ARG A 98 3.37 -11.64 5.67
C ARG A 98 2.65 -12.86 6.26
N ARG A 99 1.60 -12.63 7.05
CA ARG A 99 0.80 -13.72 7.66
C ARG A 99 0.16 -14.59 6.58
N GLY A 100 -0.41 -13.97 5.55
CA GLY A 100 -1.02 -14.67 4.41
C GLY A 100 -0.01 -15.53 3.66
N ASN A 101 1.18 -15.00 3.37
CA ASN A 101 2.25 -15.75 2.70
C ASN A 101 2.70 -16.96 3.53
N GLN A 102 2.95 -16.76 4.83
CA GLN A 102 3.33 -17.86 5.73
C GLN A 102 2.24 -18.93 5.81
N LEU A 103 0.98 -18.52 5.90
CA LEU A 103 -0.15 -19.44 5.93
C LEU A 103 -0.24 -20.25 4.62
N MET A 104 -0.11 -19.60 3.47
CA MET A 104 -0.14 -20.28 2.17
C MET A 104 1.02 -21.26 2.02
N ARG A 105 2.23 -20.86 2.42
CA ARG A 105 3.39 -21.75 2.42
C ARG A 105 3.15 -22.97 3.32
N GLY A 106 2.63 -22.75 4.53
CA GLY A 106 2.28 -23.83 5.45
C GLY A 106 1.25 -24.79 4.88
N LYS A 107 0.19 -24.28 4.23
CA LYS A 107 -0.81 -25.11 3.54
C LYS A 107 -0.20 -25.92 2.40
N MET A 108 0.61 -25.28 1.54
CA MET A 108 1.29 -25.97 0.44
C MET A 108 2.18 -27.11 0.96
N THR A 109 2.96 -26.87 2.02
CA THR A 109 3.79 -27.91 2.65
C THR A 109 2.94 -29.03 3.25
N ALA A 110 1.86 -28.71 3.97
CA ALA A 110 0.99 -29.72 4.57
C ALA A 110 0.29 -30.59 3.52
N PHE A 111 -0.23 -29.98 2.45
CA PHE A 111 -0.85 -30.71 1.35
C PHE A 111 0.16 -31.55 0.57
N GLY A 112 1.39 -31.05 0.36
CA GLY A 112 2.48 -31.85 -0.21
C GLY A 112 2.78 -33.10 0.62
N SER A 113 2.99 -32.94 1.93
CA SER A 113 3.21 -34.08 2.84
C SER A 113 2.03 -35.06 2.87
N PHE A 114 0.80 -34.55 2.83
CA PHE A 114 -0.39 -35.40 2.77
C PHE A 114 -0.46 -36.19 1.47
N ALA A 115 -0.15 -35.56 0.33
CA ALA A 115 -0.10 -36.23 -0.97
C ALA A 115 0.96 -37.34 -0.99
N ASP A 116 2.14 -37.10 -0.41
CA ASP A 116 3.21 -38.11 -0.31
C ASP A 116 2.78 -39.34 0.51
N VAL A 117 2.16 -39.12 1.67
CA VAL A 117 1.65 -40.20 2.53
C VAL A 117 0.54 -40.98 1.83
N LEU A 118 -0.42 -40.27 1.22
CA LEU A 118 -1.53 -40.88 0.49
C LEU A 118 -1.02 -41.73 -0.68
N ALA A 119 -0.08 -41.21 -1.46
CA ALA A 119 0.49 -41.94 -2.59
C ALA A 119 1.23 -43.21 -2.15
N ARG A 120 1.98 -43.15 -1.04
CA ARG A 120 2.66 -44.30 -0.46
C ARG A 120 1.65 -45.37 -0.02
N ASP A 121 0.61 -44.97 0.70
CA ASP A 121 -0.39 -45.89 1.24
C ASP A 121 -1.28 -46.48 0.13
N MET A 122 -1.61 -45.70 -0.91
CA MET A 122 -2.27 -46.21 -2.12
C MET A 122 -1.38 -47.20 -2.87
N SER A 123 -0.09 -46.92 -3.00
CA SER A 123 0.87 -47.82 -3.66
C SER A 123 1.09 -49.13 -2.91
N SER A 124 0.93 -49.13 -1.58
CA SER A 124 1.05 -50.34 -0.77
C SER A 124 -0.24 -51.16 -0.77
N ALA A 125 -1.41 -50.52 -0.67
CA ALA A 125 -2.71 -51.17 -0.64
C ALA A 125 -3.22 -51.62 -2.02
N LEU A 126 -2.86 -50.90 -3.09
CA LEU A 126 -3.31 -51.13 -4.47
C LEU A 126 -2.12 -51.15 -5.44
N PRO A 127 -1.36 -52.25 -5.49
CA PRO A 127 -0.14 -52.34 -6.29
C PRO A 127 -0.34 -52.10 -7.80
N GLU A 128 -1.52 -52.41 -8.34
CA GLU A 128 -1.90 -52.22 -9.73
C GLU A 128 -2.00 -50.74 -10.13
N LEU A 129 -2.24 -49.84 -9.18
CA LEU A 129 -2.38 -48.39 -9.43
C LEU A 129 -1.08 -47.60 -9.27
N ARG A 130 0.03 -48.24 -8.90
CA ARG A 130 1.31 -47.55 -8.65
C ARG A 130 1.75 -46.63 -9.78
N GLY A 131 1.67 -47.12 -11.02
CA GLY A 131 2.09 -46.36 -12.20
C GLY A 131 1.26 -45.10 -12.40
N ASP A 132 -0.04 -45.14 -12.09
CA ASP A 132 -0.93 -44.00 -12.23
C ASP A 132 -0.78 -43.01 -11.07
N VAL A 133 -0.56 -43.51 -9.84
CA VAL A 133 -0.20 -42.67 -8.68
C VAL A 133 1.09 -41.88 -8.94
N THR A 134 2.12 -42.53 -9.50
CA THR A 134 3.38 -41.85 -9.87
C THR A 134 3.15 -40.76 -10.93
N LYS A 135 2.39 -41.04 -11.99
CA LYS A 135 2.05 -40.03 -13.02
C LYS A 135 1.32 -38.82 -12.42
N VAL A 136 0.39 -39.04 -11.50
CA VAL A 136 -0.36 -37.95 -10.85
C VAL A 136 0.57 -37.09 -10.00
N LEU A 137 1.47 -37.69 -9.22
CA LEU A 137 2.45 -36.93 -8.43
C LEU A 137 3.38 -36.09 -9.31
N GLU A 138 3.86 -36.65 -10.42
CA GLU A 138 4.71 -35.93 -11.37
C GLU A 138 3.96 -34.76 -12.01
N ALA A 139 2.71 -34.97 -12.43
CA ALA A 139 1.87 -33.93 -13.03
C ALA A 139 1.47 -32.82 -12.05
N THR A 140 1.40 -33.11 -10.75
CA THR A 140 0.98 -32.17 -9.70
C THR A 140 2.15 -31.55 -8.91
N GLY A 141 3.40 -31.86 -9.29
CA GLY A 141 4.60 -31.26 -8.69
C GLY A 141 5.14 -31.97 -7.44
N GLY A 142 4.61 -33.15 -7.09
CA GLY A 142 5.05 -33.96 -5.94
C GLY A 142 6.43 -34.63 -6.10
N GLY A 143 7.04 -34.58 -7.28
CA GLY A 143 8.37 -35.19 -7.54
C GLY A 143 9.58 -34.24 -7.47
N GLY A 144 9.37 -32.91 -7.50
CA GLY A 144 10.45 -31.95 -7.79
C GLY A 144 11.39 -31.58 -6.64
N GLY A 145 11.06 -31.93 -5.40
CA GLY A 145 11.79 -31.45 -4.21
C GLY A 145 13.02 -32.27 -3.82
N ARG A 146 13.18 -33.50 -4.32
CA ARG A 146 14.23 -34.43 -3.84
C ARG A 146 15.40 -34.65 -4.80
N VAL A 147 15.25 -34.32 -6.08
CA VAL A 147 16.31 -34.56 -7.08
C VAL A 147 17.29 -33.37 -7.19
N GLY A 148 16.83 -32.13 -7.01
CA GLY A 148 17.69 -30.94 -7.15
C GLY A 148 18.66 -30.64 -6.00
N ALA A 149 18.56 -31.34 -4.87
CA ALA A 149 19.46 -31.15 -3.72
C ALA A 149 20.65 -32.14 -3.72
N ALA A 150 20.53 -33.27 -4.42
CA ALA A 150 21.60 -34.27 -4.49
C ALA A 150 22.68 -33.89 -5.52
N GLU A 151 22.34 -33.19 -6.60
CA GLU A 151 23.30 -32.81 -7.65
C GLU A 151 24.18 -31.60 -7.29
N ARG A 152 23.79 -30.76 -6.33
CA ARG A 152 24.61 -29.60 -5.91
C ARG A 152 25.71 -29.93 -4.89
N ARG A 153 25.77 -31.17 -4.40
CA ARG A 153 26.74 -31.58 -3.36
C ARG A 153 27.93 -32.39 -3.90
N ASN A 154 27.93 -32.73 -5.19
CA ASN A 154 28.92 -33.61 -5.80
C ASN A 154 29.85 -32.92 -6.82
N GLY A 155 29.90 -31.58 -6.80
CA GLY A 155 30.65 -30.76 -7.77
C GLY A 155 31.74 -29.87 -7.18
N GLU A 156 32.04 -29.96 -5.88
CA GLU A 156 33.16 -29.25 -5.25
C GLU A 156 33.94 -30.20 -4.32
N ALA A 157 34.89 -30.92 -4.91
CA ALA A 157 36.13 -31.41 -4.31
C ALA A 157 37.04 -31.96 -5.41
#